data_AF-Q16041-F1
#
_entry.id   AF-Q16041-F1
#
_cell.length_a   1.000
_cell.length_b   1.000
_cell.length_c   1.000
_cell.angle_alpha   90.00
_cell.angle_beta   90.00
_cell.angle_gamma   90.00
#
_symmetry.space_group_name_H-M   'P 1'
#
loop_
_entity.id
_entity.type
_entity.pdbx_description
1 polymer ?
#
loop_
_entity_poly.entity_id
_entity_poly.type
_entity_poly.pdbx_seq_one_letter_code
_entity_poly.pdbx_strand_id
1 'polypeptide(L)' 'PKYLEELPEKLKLYSEFLGKRPWFAGNKITFVDFLVYDVLDLHRIFEPNCLDAFPNLKDFIS' A
#
# COMPACT_ATOMS: atom_id res chain seq x y z
N PRO A 1 16.87 5.00 -9.58
CA PRO A 1 16.17 5.85 -10.57
C PRO A 1 15.18 6.76 -9.83
N LYS A 2 14.86 7.94 -10.37
CA LYS A 2 14.00 8.96 -9.72
C LYS A 2 12.70 8.41 -9.12
N TYR A 3 12.10 7.40 -9.75
CA TYR A 3 10.90 6.75 -9.24
C TYR A 3 11.08 6.09 -7.86
N LEU A 4 12.21 5.45 -7.59
CA LEU A 4 12.50 4.84 -6.28
C LEU A 4 12.61 5.89 -5.18
N GLU A 5 13.08 7.10 -5.50
CA GLU A 5 13.16 8.21 -4.55
C GLU A 5 11.77 8.77 -4.21
N GLU A 6 10.85 8.77 -5.17
CA GLU A 6 9.46 9.24 -4.99
C GLU A 6 8.52 8.16 -4.41
N LEU A 7 8.90 6.90 -4.49
CA LEU A 7 8.04 5.76 -4.10
C LEU A 7 7.59 5.83 -2.64
N PRO A 8 8.46 6.11 -1.64
CA PRO A 8 8.04 6.22 -0.25
C PRO A 8 6.97 7.29 -0.03
N GLU A 9 7.08 8.45 -0.68
CA GLU A 9 6.07 9.52 -0.57
C GLU A 9 4.74 9.10 -1.20
N LYS A 10 4.74 8.34 -2.30
CA LYS A 10 3.50 7.78 -2.87
C LYS A 10 2.86 6.76 -1.93
N LEU A 11 3.64 5.83 -1.38
CA LEU A 11 3.16 4.81 -0.45
C LEU A 11 2.65 5.42 0.86
N LYS A 12 3.26 6.50 1.32
CA LYS A 12 2.77 7.27 2.47
C LYS A 12 1.34 7.77 2.26
N LEU A 13 0.98 8.24 1.06
CA LEU A 13 -0.39 8.66 0.77
C LEU A 13 -1.39 7.49 0.88
N TYR A 14 -1.01 6.27 0.43
CA TYR A 14 -1.84 5.08 0.61
C TYR A 14 -1.97 4.70 2.10
N SER A 15 -0.88 4.75 2.85
CA SER A 15 -0.86 4.43 4.28
C SER A 15 -1.72 5.40 5.08
N GLU A 16 -1.58 6.70 4.84
CA GLU A 16 -2.40 7.75 5.47
C GLU A 16 -3.87 7.60 5.10
N PHE A 17 -4.16 7.29 3.83
CA PHE A 17 -5.53 7.06 3.39
C PHE A 17 -6.12 5.80 4.04
N LEU A 18 -5.44 4.65 4.05
CA LEU A 18 -5.95 3.45 4.73
C LEU A 18 -6.19 3.74 6.23
N GLY A 19 -5.22 4.41 6.86
CA GLY A 19 -5.28 4.78 8.27
C GLY A 19 -5.36 3.54 9.15
N LYS A 20 -6.42 3.46 9.96
CA LYS A 20 -6.72 2.33 10.86
C LYS A 20 -7.82 1.41 10.33
N ARG A 21 -8.32 1.66 9.11
CA ARG A 21 -9.40 0.87 8.52
C ARG A 21 -8.85 -0.47 8.04
N PRO A 22 -9.63 -1.55 8.11
CA PRO A 22 -9.22 -2.83 7.54
C PRO A 22 -9.21 -2.80 6.00
N TRP A 23 -10.02 -1.95 5.38
CA TRP A 23 -10.16 -1.82 3.93
C TRP A 23 -10.18 -0.35 3.49
N PHE A 24 -9.80 -0.07 2.24
CA PHE A 24 -9.72 1.28 1.69
C PHE A 24 -11.07 1.99 1.65
N ALA A 25 -12.17 1.24 1.52
CA ALA A 25 -13.54 1.75 1.55
C ALA A 25 -14.18 1.74 2.97
N GLY A 26 -13.46 1.36 4.03
CA GLY A 26 -13.99 1.30 5.39
C GLY A 26 -13.87 -0.08 6.03
N ASN A 27 -14.99 -0.59 6.55
CA ASN A 27 -15.02 -1.83 7.34
C ASN A 27 -15.36 -3.08 6.52
N LYS A 28 -15.70 -2.93 5.24
CA LYS A 28 -16.03 -4.02 4.34
C LYS A 28 -15.13 -3.95 3.12
N ILE A 29 -14.69 -5.13 2.68
CA ILE A 29 -13.94 -5.26 1.43
C ILE A 29 -14.83 -4.87 0.24
N THR A 30 -14.21 -4.22 -0.73
CA THR A 30 -14.83 -3.78 -1.98
C THR A 30 -13.89 -4.04 -3.16
N PHE A 31 -14.35 -3.82 -4.39
CA PHE A 31 -13.52 -4.07 -5.57
C PHE A 31 -12.23 -3.21 -5.60
N VAL A 32 -12.23 -2.03 -4.97
CA VAL A 32 -11.07 -1.13 -4.96
C VAL A 32 -9.89 -1.72 -4.19
N ASP A 33 -10.16 -2.56 -3.18
CA ASP A 33 -9.13 -3.18 -2.35
C ASP A 33 -8.27 -4.14 -3.19
N PHE A 34 -8.87 -4.84 -4.15
CA PHE A 34 -8.14 -5.69 -5.09
C PHE A 34 -7.24 -4.87 -6.03
N LEU A 35 -7.69 -3.71 -6.50
CA LEU A 35 -6.86 -2.83 -7.32
C LEU A 35 -5.66 -2.28 -6.53
N VAL A 36 -5.87 -1.94 -5.26
CA VAL A 36 -4.78 -1.49 -4.39
C VAL A 36 -3.81 -2.64 -4.07
N TYR A 37 -4.34 -3.84 -3.80
CA TYR A 37 -3.52 -5.03 -3.59
C TYR A 37 -2.59 -5.28 -4.78
N ASP A 38 -3.12 -5.32 -6.00
CA ASP A 38 -2.33 -5.54 -7.22
C ASP A 38 -1.21 -4.50 -7.38
N VAL A 39 -1.53 -3.23 -7.15
CA VAL A 39 -0.55 -2.14 -7.23
C VAL A 39 0.53 -2.30 -6.16
N LEU A 40 0.17 -2.58 -4.91
CA LEU A 40 1.15 -2.73 -3.82
C LEU A 40 2.03 -3.97 -4.00
N ASP A 41 1.46 -5.09 -4.49
CA ASP A 41 2.24 -6.30 -4.77
C ASP A 41 3.24 -6.07 -5.92
N LEU A 42 2.85 -5.36 -6.97
CA LEU A 42 3.78 -4.94 -8.03
C LEU A 42 4.94 -4.09 -7.49
N HIS A 43 4.68 -3.15 -6.57
CA HIS A 43 5.73 -2.37 -5.93
C HIS A 43 6.65 -3.24 -5.07
N ARG A 44 6.12 -4.25 -4.37
CA ARG A 44 6.93 -5.19 -3.59
C ARG A 44 7.79 -6.09 -4.46
N ILE A 45 7.30 -6.51 -5.62
CA ILE A 45 8.12 -7.24 -6.62
C ILE A 45 9.25 -6.33 -7.13
N PHE A 46 8.97 -5.06 -7.34
CA PHE A 46 9.94 -4.09 -7.84
C PHE A 46 10.98 -3.68 -6.80
N GLU A 47 10.57 -3.44 -5.55
CA GLU A 47 11.41 -3.07 -4.40
C GLU A 47 10.91 -3.81 -3.14
N PRO A 48 11.51 -4.96 -2.77
CA PRO A 48 10.99 -5.87 -1.74
C PRO A 48 10.71 -5.25 -0.37
N ASN A 49 11.46 -4.21 0.00
CA ASN A 49 11.39 -3.59 1.32
C ASN A 49 10.59 -2.26 1.31
N CYS A 50 9.89 -1.92 0.21
CA CYS A 50 9.24 -0.62 0.06
C CYS A 50 8.10 -0.39 1.08
N LEU A 51 7.52 -1.45 1.64
CA LEU A 51 6.44 -1.38 2.64
C LEU A 51 6.95 -1.42 4.09
N ASP A 52 8.25 -1.54 4.34
CA ASP A 52 8.81 -1.69 5.70
C ASP A 52 8.49 -0.52 6.63
N ALA A 53 8.39 0.68 6.08
CA ALA A 53 8.03 1.89 6.80
C ALA A 53 6.51 2.03 7.06
N PHE A 54 5.67 1.16 6.50
CA PHE A 54 4.21 1.29 6.50
C PHE A 54 3.53 0.00 7.03
N PRO A 55 3.48 -0.22 8.35
CA PRO A 55 2.94 -1.45 8.94
C PRO A 55 1.50 -1.76 8.50
N ASN A 56 0.64 -0.74 8.38
CA ASN A 56 -0.75 -0.93 7.96
C ASN A 56 -0.88 -1.42 6.50
N LEU A 57 0.04 -1.02 5.61
CA LEU A 57 0.08 -1.53 4.24
C LEU A 57 0.64 -2.95 4.19
N LYS A 58 1.58 -3.31 5.07
CA LYS A 58 2.03 -4.69 5.22
C LYS A 58 0.91 -5.60 5.71
N ASP A 59 0.17 -5.15 6.72
CA ASP A 59 -0.98 -5.89 7.26
C ASP A 59 -2.07 -6.08 6.20
N PHE A 60 -2.29 -5.09 5.33
CA PHE A 60 -3.23 -5.19 4.22
C PHE A 60 -2.86 -6.24 3.16
N ILE A 61 -1.57 -6.52 2.98
CA ILE A 61 -1.05 -7.48 1.99
C ILE A 61 -0.84 -8.88 2.59
N SER A 62 -0.83 -9.01 3.92
CA SER A 62 -0.51 -10.26 4.64
C SER A 62 -1.70 -11.21 4.79
#